data_AF-A0A5C3KXL2-F1
#
_entry.id   AF-A0A5C3KXL2-F1
#
_cell.length_a   1.000
_cell.length_b   1.000
_cell.length_c   1.000
_cell.angle_alpha   90.00
_cell.angle_beta   90.00
_cell.angle_gamma   90.00
#
_symmetry.space_group_name_H-M   'P 1'
#
loop_
_entity.id
_entity.type
_entity.pdbx_description
1 polymer ?
#
loop_
_entity_poly.entity_id
_entity_poly.type
_entity_poly.pdbx_seq_one_letter_code
_entity_poly.pdbx_strand_id
1 'polypeptide(L)'
;IIREWDSVMATEVKKSGKALQRHTCRDVCHKYGNHDRCRFLYPHEIVEASNFDPKTNTVALLCRDSTVNYFNPYILVFCRHNNDLKCILSSRSAKAAMFYITDYITKMDSKTYEMLSLM
;
A
#
# COMPACT_ATOMS: atom_id res chain seq x y z
N ILE A 1 -0.12 32.27 -4.53
CA ILE A 1 -1.43 32.45 -3.86
C ILE A 1 -1.63 31.26 -2.95
N ILE A 2 -1.36 31.41 -1.65
CA ILE A 2 -1.71 30.39 -0.64
C ILE A 2 -3.21 30.54 -0.42
N ARG A 3 -3.97 29.47 -0.64
CA ARG A 3 -5.42 29.51 -0.50
C ARG A 3 -5.74 29.29 0.98
N GLU A 4 -6.73 30.00 1.53
CA GLU A 4 -7.05 29.94 2.97
C GLU A 4 -7.27 28.50 3.48
N TRP A 5 -7.76 27.61 2.61
CA TRP A 5 -8.03 26.20 2.92
C TRP A 5 -6.80 25.30 3.00
N ASP A 6 -5.61 25.75 2.56
CA ASP A 6 -4.41 24.92 2.58
C ASP A 6 -4.03 24.51 4.01
N SER A 7 -4.24 25.42 4.97
CA SER A 7 -4.00 25.19 6.40
C SER A 7 -4.96 24.15 7.00
N VAL A 8 -6.24 24.23 6.62
CA VAL A 8 -7.28 23.29 7.02
C VAL A 8 -6.98 21.91 6.43
N MET A 9 -6.65 21.84 5.14
CA MET A 9 -6.32 20.59 4.46
C MET A 9 -5.13 19.90 5.12
N ALA A 10 -4.03 20.61 5.37
CA ALA A 10 -2.86 20.06 6.04
C ALA A 10 -3.18 19.51 7.44
N THR A 11 -4.02 20.22 8.19
CA THR A 11 -4.48 19.81 9.52
C THR A 11 -5.31 18.53 9.44
N GLU A 12 -6.29 18.47 8.53
CA GLU A 12 -7.18 17.32 8.38
C GLU A 12 -6.43 16.09 7.86
N VAL A 13 -5.45 16.26 6.95
CA VAL A 13 -4.56 15.19 6.50
C VAL A 13 -3.77 14.61 7.68
N LYS A 14 -3.18 15.46 8.53
CA LYS A 14 -2.40 15.00 9.68
C LYS A 14 -3.26 14.25 10.69
N LYS A 15 -4.43 14.79 11.04
CA LYS A 15 -5.37 14.14 11.98
C LYS A 15 -5.84 12.78 11.43
N SER A 16 -6.32 12.77 10.20
CA SER A 16 -6.84 11.56 9.54
C SER A 16 -5.75 10.52 9.32
N GLY A 17 -4.54 10.94 8.93
CA GLY A 17 -3.41 10.05 8.71
C GLY A 17 -3.01 9.32 9.98
N LYS A 18 -2.92 10.05 11.10
CA LYS A 18 -2.62 9.45 12.41
C LYS A 18 -3.71 8.50 12.89
N ALA A 19 -4.98 8.87 12.73
CA ALA A 19 -6.10 8.09 13.25
C ALA A 19 -6.42 6.85 12.39
N LEU A 20 -6.27 6.94 11.06
CA LEU A 20 -6.83 5.97 10.13
C LEU A 20 -5.78 5.18 9.33
N GLN A 21 -4.60 5.76 9.10
CA GLN A 21 -3.56 5.14 8.24
C GLN A 21 -2.41 4.51 9.02
N ARG A 22 -2.30 4.81 10.32
CA ARG A 22 -1.25 4.23 11.16
C ARG A 22 -1.60 2.78 11.49
N HIS A 23 -0.69 1.89 11.13
CA HIS A 23 -0.77 0.48 11.43
C HIS A 23 -0.36 0.21 12.89
N THR A 24 -1.06 -0.73 13.49
CA THR A 24 -0.66 -1.38 14.74
C THR A 24 -1.03 -2.85 14.57
N CYS A 25 -0.06 -3.74 14.77
CA CYS A 25 -0.32 -5.16 14.62
C CYS A 25 -1.42 -5.61 15.58
N ARG A 26 -2.27 -6.51 15.08
CA ARG A 26 -3.37 -7.17 15.79
C ARG A 26 -3.38 -8.63 15.35
N ASP A 27 -4.16 -9.49 16.00
CA ASP A 27 -4.23 -10.93 15.70
C ASP A 27 -4.47 -11.23 14.21
N VAL A 28 -5.22 -10.37 13.51
CA VAL A 28 -5.49 -10.50 12.07
C VAL A 28 -4.21 -10.49 11.21
N CYS A 29 -3.16 -9.81 11.70
CA CYS A 29 -1.86 -9.67 11.03
C CYS A 29 -1.07 -10.98 11.04
N HIS A 30 -1.38 -11.87 12.00
CA HIS A 30 -0.69 -13.15 12.19
C HIS A 30 -1.52 -14.35 11.72
N LYS A 31 -2.65 -14.08 11.04
CA LYS A 31 -3.46 -15.13 10.40
C LYS A 31 -2.67 -15.84 9.29
N TYR A 32 -3.08 -17.08 9.01
CA TYR A 32 -2.55 -17.92 7.92
C TYR A 32 -1.05 -18.22 8.08
N GLY A 33 -0.59 -18.48 9.30
CA GLY A 33 0.79 -18.87 9.59
C GLY A 33 1.81 -17.72 9.60
N ASN A 34 1.36 -16.45 9.59
CA ASN A 34 2.24 -15.29 9.65
C ASN A 34 2.64 -14.95 11.10
N HIS A 35 3.25 -15.90 11.82
CA HIS A 35 3.62 -15.69 13.24
C HIS A 35 4.79 -14.71 13.41
N ASP A 36 5.81 -14.83 12.56
CA ASP A 36 7.05 -14.05 12.70
C ASP A 36 7.04 -12.71 11.97
N ARG A 37 6.01 -12.44 11.16
CA ARG A 37 5.90 -11.21 10.36
C ARG A 37 4.46 -10.76 10.20
N CYS A 38 4.25 -9.45 10.04
CA CYS A 38 2.93 -8.93 9.71
C CYS A 38 2.55 -9.35 8.28
N ARG A 39 1.40 -10.01 8.09
CA ARG A 39 0.92 -10.40 6.74
C ARG A 39 0.72 -9.21 5.80
N PHE A 40 0.52 -8.02 6.35
CA PHE A 40 0.35 -6.78 5.59
C PHE A 40 1.68 -6.08 5.27
N LEU A 41 2.81 -6.78 5.49
CA LEU A 41 4.16 -6.33 5.15
C LEU A 41 4.63 -5.08 5.91
N TYR A 42 4.17 -4.94 7.15
CA TYR A 42 4.70 -3.96 8.09
C TYR A 42 5.88 -4.51 8.88
N PRO A 43 6.90 -3.69 9.22
CA PRO A 43 7.07 -2.29 8.80
C PRO A 43 7.45 -2.16 7.31
N HIS A 44 6.98 -1.11 6.63
CA HIS A 44 7.43 -0.78 5.28
C HIS A 44 8.92 -0.42 5.28
N GLU A 45 9.57 -0.61 4.14
CA GLU A 45 10.93 -0.10 3.93
C GLU A 45 10.96 1.43 4.03
N ILE A 46 11.92 1.96 4.79
CA ILE A 46 12.19 3.41 4.83
C ILE A 46 13.03 3.77 3.62
N VAL A 47 12.55 4.76 2.86
CA VAL A 47 13.20 5.26 1.65
C VAL A 47 13.39 6.75 1.83
N GLU A 48 14.63 7.20 2.02
CA GLU A 48 14.98 8.61 2.34
C GLU A 48 14.63 9.60 1.22
N ALA A 49 14.68 9.15 -0.03
CA ALA A 49 14.30 9.91 -1.21
C ALA A 49 13.80 8.99 -2.33
N SER A 50 12.75 9.42 -3.02
CA SER A 50 12.25 8.71 -4.20
C SER A 50 13.36 8.58 -5.24
N ASN A 51 13.53 7.40 -5.81
CA ASN A 51 14.57 7.12 -6.79
C ASN A 51 14.09 6.09 -7.81
N PHE A 52 14.74 6.07 -8.97
CA PHE A 52 14.51 5.07 -10.00
C PHE A 52 15.66 4.06 -9.96
N ASP A 53 15.33 2.78 -9.86
CA ASP A 53 16.30 1.69 -9.97
C ASP A 53 16.36 1.19 -11.42
N PRO A 54 17.44 1.48 -12.16
CA PRO A 54 17.59 1.06 -13.55
C PRO A 54 17.77 -0.46 -13.71
N LYS A 55 18.18 -1.19 -12.66
CA LYS A 55 18.36 -2.65 -12.75
C LYS A 55 17.01 -3.38 -12.77
N THR A 56 16.06 -2.90 -11.97
CA THR A 56 14.73 -3.49 -11.88
C THR A 56 13.68 -2.76 -12.72
N ASN A 57 14.03 -1.59 -13.27
CA ASN A 57 13.13 -0.68 -13.97
C ASN A 57 11.91 -0.34 -13.09
N THR A 58 12.17 0.00 -11.83
CA THR A 58 11.14 0.35 -10.83
C THR A 58 11.43 1.70 -10.21
N VAL A 59 10.37 2.37 -9.73
CA VAL A 59 10.50 3.60 -8.93
C VAL A 59 10.26 3.25 -7.47
N ALA A 60 11.20 3.56 -6.60
CA ALA A 60 11.00 3.57 -5.16
C ALA A 60 10.47 4.95 -4.75
N LEU A 61 9.38 4.98 -3.98
CA LEU A 61 8.80 6.21 -3.46
C LEU A 61 9.32 6.48 -2.05
N LEU A 62 9.55 7.76 -1.74
CA LEU A 62 9.87 8.26 -0.41
C LEU A 62 8.91 7.67 0.64
N CYS A 63 9.47 7.05 1.67
CA CYS A 63 8.73 6.52 2.81
C CYS A 63 9.48 6.90 4.09
N ARG A 64 8.90 7.81 4.88
CA ARG A 64 9.52 8.33 6.12
C ARG A 64 8.94 7.74 7.41
N ASP A 65 7.82 7.04 7.30
CA ASP A 65 7.18 6.36 8.43
C ASP A 65 6.75 4.97 7.96
N SER A 66 7.48 3.96 8.43
CA SER A 66 7.27 2.57 8.03
C SER A 66 5.96 1.97 8.56
N THR A 67 5.25 2.69 9.43
CA THR A 67 4.02 2.24 10.07
C THR A 67 2.77 2.94 9.53
N VAL A 68 2.89 3.73 8.46
CA VAL A 68 1.77 4.44 7.85
C VAL A 68 1.54 3.92 6.43
N ASN A 69 0.27 3.68 6.08
CA ASN A 69 -0.09 3.33 4.70
C ASN A 69 0.35 4.43 3.72
N TYR A 70 0.62 4.05 2.48
CA TYR A 70 0.63 5.01 1.38
C TYR A 70 -0.81 5.47 1.13
N PHE A 71 -1.04 6.78 1.20
CA PHE A 71 -2.37 7.36 0.99
C PHE A 71 -2.30 8.61 0.14
N ASN A 72 -3.42 8.94 -0.52
CA ASN A 72 -3.59 10.21 -1.19
C ASN A 72 -4.25 11.21 -0.22
N PRO A 73 -3.67 12.42 0.00
CA PRO A 73 -4.21 13.40 0.94
C PRO A 73 -5.67 13.78 0.70
N TYR A 74 -6.08 13.90 -0.57
CA TYR A 74 -7.45 14.25 -0.94
C TYR A 74 -8.41 13.11 -0.65
N ILE A 75 -8.10 11.89 -1.11
CA ILE A 75 -8.92 10.71 -0.82
C ILE A 75 -9.07 10.52 0.69
N LEU A 76 -7.99 10.69 1.44
CA LEU A 76 -8.02 10.55 2.89
C LEU A 76 -8.97 11.56 3.56
N VAL A 77 -8.91 12.85 3.18
CA VAL A 77 -9.74 13.88 3.81
C VAL A 77 -11.21 13.76 3.40
N PHE A 78 -11.49 13.41 2.15
CA PHE A 78 -12.86 13.28 1.66
C PHE A 78 -13.52 11.98 2.13
N CYS A 79 -12.80 10.86 2.12
CA CYS A 79 -13.39 9.55 2.43
C CYS A 79 -13.23 9.15 3.91
N ARG A 80 -12.22 9.69 4.62
CA ARG A 80 -12.00 9.49 6.07
C ARG A 80 -12.01 8.03 6.54
N HIS A 81 -11.44 7.12 5.73
CA HIS A 81 -11.21 5.73 6.10
C HIS A 81 -9.79 5.27 5.77
N ASN A 82 -9.42 4.06 6.22
CA ASN A 82 -8.17 3.42 5.84
C ASN A 82 -8.09 3.24 4.32
N ASN A 83 -7.01 3.71 3.70
CA ASN A 83 -6.75 3.56 2.27
C ASN A 83 -5.30 3.10 2.13
N ASP A 84 -5.07 1.89 1.60
CA ASP A 84 -3.73 1.39 1.26
C ASP A 84 -3.56 1.49 -0.26
N LEU A 85 -2.87 2.54 -0.71
CA LEU A 85 -2.61 2.77 -2.13
C LEU A 85 -1.24 2.20 -2.51
N LYS A 86 -1.18 1.30 -3.49
CA LYS A 86 0.09 0.79 -4.00
C LYS A 86 0.27 1.18 -5.45
N CYS A 87 1.42 1.75 -5.78
CA CYS A 87 1.78 2.03 -7.15
C CYS A 87 2.26 0.75 -7.85
N ILE A 88 1.72 0.47 -9.03
CA ILE A 88 2.16 -0.63 -9.88
C ILE A 88 3.18 -0.07 -10.86
N LEU A 89 4.46 -0.25 -10.55
CA LEU A 89 5.57 0.47 -11.21
C LEU A 89 6.43 -0.42 -12.11
N SER A 90 6.09 -1.70 -12.27
CA SER A 90 6.78 -2.61 -13.18
C SER A 90 5.80 -3.52 -13.91
N SER A 91 6.20 -4.02 -15.09
CA SER A 91 5.40 -4.99 -15.85
C SER A 91 5.17 -6.29 -15.06
N ARG A 92 6.15 -6.71 -14.24
CA ARG A 92 6.02 -7.87 -13.35
C ARG A 92 4.97 -7.62 -12.25
N SER A 93 5.03 -6.47 -11.58
CA SER A 93 4.04 -6.09 -10.58
C SER A 93 2.65 -5.94 -11.21
N ALA A 94 2.57 -5.43 -12.44
CA ALA A 94 1.31 -5.31 -13.17
C ALA A 94 0.71 -6.68 -13.48
N LYS A 95 1.49 -7.62 -14.01
CA LYS A 95 1.05 -9.01 -14.23
C LYS A 95 0.57 -9.67 -12.94
N ALA A 96 1.34 -9.55 -11.85
CA ALA A 96 0.94 -10.10 -10.56
C ALA A 96 -0.38 -9.51 -10.05
N ALA A 97 -0.56 -8.18 -10.16
CA ALA A 97 -1.79 -7.52 -9.79
C ALA A 97 -2.98 -7.96 -10.65
N MET A 98 -2.79 -8.09 -11.97
CA MET A 98 -3.83 -8.61 -12.88
C MET A 98 -4.27 -10.01 -12.47
N PHE A 99 -3.34 -10.94 -12.26
CA PHE A 99 -3.69 -12.31 -11.84
C PHE A 99 -4.42 -12.33 -10.51
N TYR A 100 -3.94 -11.55 -9.52
CA TYR A 100 -4.60 -11.44 -8.23
C TYR A 100 -6.03 -10.90 -8.33
N ILE A 101 -6.23 -9.83 -9.11
CA ILE A 101 -7.55 -9.23 -9.33
C ILE A 101 -8.48 -10.20 -10.05
N THR A 102 -7.99 -10.84 -11.12
CA THR A 102 -8.76 -11.84 -11.87
C THR A 102 -9.17 -12.99 -10.97
N ASP A 103 -8.23 -13.58 -10.22
CA ASP A 103 -8.49 -14.67 -9.29
C ASP A 103 -9.55 -14.28 -8.24
N TYR A 104 -9.44 -13.08 -7.68
CA TYR A 104 -10.40 -12.57 -6.71
C TYR A 104 -11.81 -12.33 -7.28
N ILE A 105 -11.91 -11.74 -8.48
CA ILE A 105 -13.19 -11.44 -9.13
C ILE A 105 -13.87 -12.72 -9.60
N THR A 106 -13.11 -13.61 -10.25
CA THR A 106 -13.63 -14.85 -10.80
C THR A 106 -13.86 -15.91 -9.72
N LYS A 107 -13.22 -15.77 -8.56
CA LYS A 107 -13.24 -16.75 -7.46
C LYS A 107 -12.91 -18.15 -7.96
N MET A 108 -11.84 -18.28 -8.75
CA MET A 108 -11.43 -19.59 -9.25
C MET A 108 -11.08 -20.49 -8.08
N ASP A 109 -11.50 -21.75 -8.13
CA ASP A 109 -11.15 -22.73 -7.09
C ASP A 109 -9.63 -23.01 -7.05
N SER A 110 -8.92 -22.73 -8.15
CA SER A 110 -7.47 -22.92 -8.29
C SER A 110 -6.69 -21.71 -7.77
N LYS A 111 -5.68 -21.96 -6.93
CA LYS A 111 -4.90 -20.89 -6.28
C LYS A 111 -3.97 -20.21 -7.28
N THR A 112 -3.77 -18.89 -7.14
CA THR A 112 -2.93 -18.08 -8.05
C THR A 112 -1.52 -18.64 -8.28
N TYR A 113 -0.89 -19.28 -7.28
CA TYR A 113 0.46 -19.86 -7.44
C TYR A 113 0.47 -21.08 -8.38
N GLU A 114 -0.63 -21.82 -8.48
CA GLU A 114 -0.75 -22.98 -9.37
C GLU A 114 -0.80 -22.51 -10.81
N MET A 115 -1.56 -21.46 -11.09
CA MET A 115 -1.61 -20.84 -12.42
C MET A 115 -0.27 -20.22 -12.84
N LEU A 116 0.44 -19.57 -11.92
CA LEU A 116 1.77 -19.02 -12.21
C LEU A 116 2.83 -20.10 -12.46
N SER A 117 2.65 -21.32 -11.95
CA SER A 117 3.56 -22.44 -12.20
C SER A 117 3.37 -23.10 -13.57
N LEU A 118 2.24 -22.84 -14.23
CA LEU A 118 1.89 -23.36 -15.56
C LEU A 118 2.37 -22.45 -16.70
N MET A 119 2.97 -21.29 -16.38
CA MET A 119 3.56 -20.33 -17.33
C MET A 119 5.08 -20.43 -17.33
#